data_AF-A0A095WQ73-F1
#
_entry.id   AF-A0A095WQ73-F1
#
_cell.length_a   1.000
_cell.length_b   1.000
_cell.length_c   1.000
_cell.angle_alpha   90.00
_cell.angle_beta   90.00
_cell.angle_gamma   90.00
#
_symmetry.space_group_name_H-M   'P 1'
#
loop_
_entity.id
_entity.type
_entity.pdbx_description
1 polymer ?
#
loop_
_entity_poly.entity_id
_entity_poly.type
_entity_poly.pdbx_seq_one_letter_code
_entity_poly.pdbx_strand_id
1 'polypeptide(L)'
;MYPGEALWWLLFASWNLALIYGDLRYRRVPNALIVSGCAAQLLWLAAAVLAPGWGYPPRWPGWLMTLLGFMGALPFLPLWARRLMGAGDIKAIAVLGLLLGWAPLLMILLMASLLAGLHALLYLRASRYFALSARFRQIPYAAYLGAAALSVASMPLNSAWYSWCSSWCSTAS
;
A
#
# COMPACT_ATOMS: atom_id res chain seq x y z
N MET A 1 14.33 3.16 19.35
CA MET A 1 13.22 2.38 18.76
C MET A 1 12.52 1.69 19.92
N TYR A 2 11.30 2.10 20.25
CA TYR A 2 10.53 1.41 21.28
C TYR A 2 10.14 0.01 20.76
N PRO A 3 10.01 -1.02 21.62
CA PRO A 3 9.71 -2.38 21.16
C PRO A 3 8.42 -2.45 20.32
N GLY A 4 7.43 -1.60 20.61
CA GLY A 4 6.21 -1.48 19.81
C GLY A 4 6.44 -0.97 18.38
N GLU A 5 7.37 -0.03 18.16
CA GLU A 5 7.67 0.46 16.81
C GLU A 5 8.26 -0.64 15.94
N ALA A 6 9.23 -1.39 16.48
CA ALA A 6 9.85 -2.51 15.76
C ALA A 6 8.81 -3.59 15.42
N LEU A 7 7.93 -3.91 16.38
CA LEU A 7 6.84 -4.85 16.15
C LEU A 7 5.90 -4.39 15.02
N TRP A 8 5.51 -3.11 15.02
CA TRP A 8 4.65 -2.58 13.96
C TRP A 8 5.31 -2.69 12.58
N TRP A 9 6.59 -2.32 12.46
CA TRP A 9 7.32 -2.46 11.20
C TRP A 9 7.45 -3.91 10.74
N LEU A 10 7.64 -4.87 11.65
CA LEU A 10 7.67 -6.30 11.33
C LEU A 10 6.31 -6.80 10.84
N LEU A 11 5.21 -6.39 11.48
CA LEU A 11 3.84 -6.73 11.05
C LEU A 11 3.54 -6.11 9.68
N PHE A 12 3.91 -4.85 9.47
CA PHE A 12 3.77 -4.17 8.19
C PHE A 12 4.58 -4.85 7.09
N ALA A 13 5.85 -5.17 7.34
CA ALA A 13 6.72 -5.80 6.36
C ALA A 13 6.26 -7.23 6.02
N SER A 14 5.91 -8.03 7.03
CA SER A 14 5.39 -9.40 6.82
C SER A 14 4.08 -9.40 6.04
N TRP A 15 3.17 -8.48 6.32
CA TRP A 15 1.93 -8.33 5.57
C TRP A 15 2.20 -7.94 4.10
N ASN A 16 3.09 -6.98 3.84
CA ASN A 16 3.46 -6.60 2.47
C ASN A 16 4.14 -7.75 1.71
N LEU A 17 5.03 -8.50 2.37
CA LEU A 17 5.66 -9.68 1.76
C LEU A 17 4.63 -10.76 1.42
N ALA A 18 3.65 -11.00 2.31
CA ALA A 18 2.55 -11.93 2.04
C ALA A 18 1.66 -11.44 0.88
N LEU A 19 1.44 -10.13 0.76
CA LEU A 19 0.71 -9.51 -0.35
C LEU A 19 1.44 -9.75 -1.68
N ILE A 20 2.73 -9.45 -1.72
CA ILE A 20 3.60 -9.66 -2.88
C ILE A 20 3.63 -11.14 -3.25
N TYR A 21 3.85 -12.02 -2.27
CA TYR A 21 3.90 -13.46 -2.50
C TYR A 21 2.57 -14.00 -3.04
N GLY A 22 1.44 -13.61 -2.43
CA GLY A 22 0.10 -14.01 -2.86
C GLY A 22 -0.19 -13.61 -4.29
N ASP A 23 0.16 -12.36 -4.65
CA ASP A 23 -0.05 -11.84 -6.00
C ASP A 23 0.88 -12.51 -7.03
N LEU A 24 2.15 -12.75 -6.73
CA LEU A 24 3.08 -13.43 -7.65
C LEU A 24 2.76 -14.92 -7.83
N ARG A 25 2.38 -15.61 -6.75
CA ARG A 25 2.13 -17.06 -6.76
C ARG A 25 0.76 -17.41 -7.31
N TYR A 26 -0.28 -16.76 -6.80
CA TYR A 26 -1.67 -17.12 -7.06
C TYR A 26 -2.40 -16.11 -7.97
N ARG A 27 -1.76 -14.98 -8.33
CA ARG A 27 -2.38 -13.88 -9.10
C ARG A 27 -3.69 -13.38 -8.47
N ARG A 28 -3.82 -13.57 -7.16
CA ARG A 28 -5.00 -13.28 -6.36
C ARG A 28 -4.57 -12.91 -4.95
N VAL A 29 -5.08 -11.78 -4.47
CA VAL A 29 -4.91 -11.38 -3.07
C VAL A 29 -6.02 -12.05 -2.26
N PRO A 30 -5.70 -12.94 -1.30
CA PRO A 30 -6.72 -13.59 -0.48
C PRO A 30 -7.40 -12.55 0.44
N ASN A 31 -8.74 -12.59 0.51
CA ASN A 31 -9.51 -11.69 1.37
C ASN A 31 -9.07 -11.78 2.84
N ALA A 32 -8.66 -12.97 3.30
CA ALA A 32 -8.15 -13.18 4.65
C ALA A 32 -6.94 -12.29 4.96
N LEU A 33 -6.03 -12.09 4.00
CA LEU A 33 -4.86 -11.24 4.17
C LEU A 33 -5.25 -9.75 4.27
N ILE A 34 -6.22 -9.31 3.47
CA ILE A 34 -6.75 -7.94 3.58
C ILE A 34 -7.38 -7.73 4.96
N VAL A 35 -8.21 -8.66 5.41
CA VAL A 35 -8.89 -8.59 6.70
C VAL A 35 -7.87 -8.59 7.84
N SER A 36 -6.83 -9.43 7.77
CA SER A 36 -5.79 -9.47 8.81
C SER A 36 -5.00 -8.16 8.89
N GLY A 37 -4.66 -7.54 7.76
CA GLY A 37 -3.97 -6.24 7.74
C GLY A 37 -4.83 -5.11 8.31
N CYS A 38 -6.10 -5.06 7.92
CA CYS A 38 -7.06 -4.08 8.44
C CYS A 38 -7.29 -4.27 9.95
N ALA A 39 -7.56 -5.50 10.38
CA ALA A 39 -7.80 -5.81 11.79
C ALA A 39 -6.58 -5.53 12.65
N ALA A 40 -5.37 -5.89 12.21
CA ALA A 40 -4.14 -5.62 12.94
C ALA A 40 -3.94 -4.11 13.17
N GLN A 41 -4.16 -3.29 12.14
CA GLN A 41 -4.03 -1.84 12.27
C GLN A 41 -5.12 -1.22 13.15
N LEU A 42 -6.37 -1.66 13.02
CA LEU A 42 -7.47 -1.18 13.87
C LEU A 42 -7.27 -1.56 15.33
N LEU A 43 -6.82 -2.79 15.60
CA LEU A 43 -6.49 -3.25 16.95
C LEU A 43 -5.32 -2.45 17.53
N TRP A 44 -4.31 -2.12 16.72
CA TRP A 44 -3.21 -1.27 17.16
C TRP A 44 -3.68 0.14 17.54
N LEU A 45 -4.50 0.77 16.69
CA LEU A 45 -5.05 2.08 16.96
C LEU A 45 -5.98 2.08 18.17
N ALA A 46 -6.79 1.02 18.34
CA ALA A 46 -7.61 0.84 19.54
C ALA A 46 -6.77 0.70 20.80
N ALA A 47 -5.69 -0.09 20.75
CA ALA A 47 -4.74 -0.22 21.86
C ALA A 47 -4.08 1.12 22.20
N ALA A 48 -3.70 1.92 21.20
CA ALA A 48 -3.12 3.25 21.41
C ALA A 48 -4.09 4.24 22.09
N VAL A 49 -5.40 4.08 21.88
CA VAL A 49 -6.43 4.91 22.53
C VAL A 49 -6.75 4.42 23.94
N LEU A 50 -6.85 3.10 24.13
CA LEU A 50 -7.40 2.50 25.35
C LEU A 50 -6.35 2.15 26.42
N ALA A 51 -5.09 1.91 26.02
CA ALA A 51 -4.03 1.50 26.94
C ALA A 51 -3.03 2.65 27.17
N PRO A 52 -3.02 3.26 28.37
CA PRO A 52 -2.03 4.26 28.74
C PRO A 52 -0.61 3.69 28.60
N GLY A 53 0.23 4.32 27.77
CA GLY A 53 1.59 3.89 27.48
C GLY A 53 1.76 3.07 26.19
N TRP A 54 0.68 2.73 25.48
CA TRP A 54 0.76 2.17 24.14
C TRP A 54 0.89 3.28 23.09
N GLY A 55 1.94 3.22 22.26
CA GLY A 55 2.21 4.22 21.25
C GLY A 55 1.35 4.06 19.99
N TYR A 56 1.03 5.18 19.34
CA TYR A 56 0.50 5.18 17.98
C TYR A 56 1.51 4.56 16.99
N PRO A 57 1.05 4.11 15.81
CA PRO A 57 1.93 3.60 14.77
C PRO A 57 3.08 4.56 14.45
N PRO A 58 4.27 4.04 14.10
CA PRO A 58 5.39 4.89 13.71
C PRO A 58 4.99 5.72 12.48
N ARG A 59 5.30 7.03 12.51
CA ARG A 59 4.94 7.99 11.45
C ARG A 59 3.43 8.14 11.23
N TRP A 60 2.62 7.90 12.27
CA TRP A 60 1.17 8.08 12.18
C TRP A 60 0.80 9.54 11.88
N PRO A 61 0.03 9.81 10.80
CA PRO A 61 -0.30 11.17 10.38
C PRO A 61 -1.56 11.74 11.05
N GLY A 62 -2.15 11.03 12.02
CA GLY A 62 -3.39 11.42 12.69
C GLY A 62 -4.65 10.81 12.06
N TRP A 63 -5.75 10.87 12.81
CA TRP A 63 -7.02 10.21 12.45
C TRP A 63 -7.59 10.65 11.10
N LEU A 64 -7.61 11.95 10.84
CA LEU A 64 -8.15 12.50 9.59
C LEU A 64 -7.39 11.95 8.38
N MET A 65 -6.06 11.96 8.43
CA MET A 65 -5.21 11.50 7.33
C MET A 65 -5.24 9.99 7.14
N THR A 66 -5.39 9.23 8.22
CA THR A 66 -5.62 7.78 8.18
C THR A 66 -6.96 7.46 7.52
N LEU A 67 -8.03 8.18 7.87
CA LEU A 67 -9.35 7.99 7.28
C LEU A 67 -9.36 8.38 5.79
N LEU A 68 -8.75 9.52 5.44
CA LEU A 68 -8.59 9.95 4.05
C LEU A 68 -7.78 8.94 3.24
N GLY A 69 -6.72 8.36 3.83
CA GLY A 69 -5.95 7.28 3.22
C GLY A 69 -6.84 6.06 2.90
N PHE A 70 -7.63 5.60 3.87
CA PHE A 70 -8.56 4.48 3.66
C PHE A 70 -9.61 4.80 2.58
N MET A 71 -10.18 6.00 2.61
CA MET A 71 -11.14 6.48 1.61
C MET A 71 -10.51 6.72 0.23
N GLY A 72 -9.18 6.84 0.15
CA GLY A 72 -8.43 6.97 -1.09
C GLY A 72 -8.58 5.80 -2.05
N ALA A 73 -9.13 4.67 -1.60
CA ALA A 73 -9.51 3.55 -2.45
C ALA A 73 -10.84 3.76 -3.20
N LEU A 74 -11.74 4.63 -2.71
CA LEU A 74 -13.08 4.84 -3.30
C LEU A 74 -13.06 5.31 -4.77
N PRO A 75 -12.18 6.25 -5.17
CA PRO A 75 -12.07 6.67 -6.57
C PRO A 75 -11.70 5.54 -7.55
N PHE A 76 -11.20 4.40 -7.04
CA PHE A 76 -10.88 3.23 -7.87
C PHE A 76 -12.07 2.29 -8.08
N LEU A 77 -13.19 2.46 -7.36
CA LEU A 77 -14.40 1.64 -7.55
C LEU A 77 -14.97 1.70 -8.98
N PRO A 78 -15.02 2.86 -9.68
CA PRO A 78 -15.41 2.92 -11.08
C PRO A 78 -14.47 2.10 -12.01
N LEU A 79 -13.17 2.03 -11.69
CA LEU A 79 -12.20 1.23 -12.46
C LEU A 79 -12.46 -0.27 -12.28
N TRP A 80 -12.86 -0.69 -11.08
CA TRP A 80 -13.31 -2.05 -10.84
C TRP A 80 -14.61 -2.38 -11.58
N ALA A 81 -15.59 -1.47 -11.59
CA ALA A 81 -16.83 -1.65 -12.34
C ALA A 81 -16.55 -1.86 -13.85
N ARG A 82 -15.53 -1.19 -14.39
CA ARG A 82 -15.06 -1.35 -15.77
C ARG A 82 -14.13 -2.56 -15.99
N ARG A 83 -13.91 -3.39 -14.97
CA ARG A 83 -12.98 -4.55 -14.97
C ARG A 83 -11.54 -4.19 -15.34
N LEU A 84 -11.14 -2.93 -15.16
CA LEU A 84 -9.78 -2.47 -15.39
C LEU A 84 -8.86 -2.79 -14.20
N MET A 85 -9.44 -2.99 -13.01
CA MET A 85 -8.72 -3.22 -11.76
C MET A 85 -9.37 -4.34 -10.95
N GLY A 86 -8.56 -5.15 -10.27
CA GLY A 86 -9.04 -6.21 -9.41
C GLY A 86 -9.63 -5.67 -8.10
N ALA A 87 -10.69 -6.32 -7.60
CA ALA A 87 -11.24 -5.98 -6.27
C ALA A 87 -10.21 -6.16 -5.15
N GLY A 88 -9.24 -7.07 -5.32
CA GLY A 88 -8.15 -7.27 -4.39
C GLY A 88 -7.20 -6.07 -4.31
N ASP A 89 -6.91 -5.42 -5.44
CA ASP A 89 -6.01 -4.27 -5.50
C ASP A 89 -6.61 -3.06 -4.78
N ILE A 90 -7.89 -2.78 -5.00
CA ILE A 90 -8.61 -1.69 -4.31
C ILE A 90 -8.61 -1.90 -2.80
N LYS A 91 -8.84 -3.15 -2.36
CA LYS A 91 -8.79 -3.50 -0.95
C LYS A 91 -7.38 -3.32 -0.36
N ALA A 92 -6.34 -3.70 -1.11
CA ALA A 92 -4.95 -3.50 -0.69
C ALA A 92 -4.62 -2.00 -0.56
N ILE A 93 -5.07 -1.17 -1.50
CA ILE A 93 -4.94 0.29 -1.44
C ILE A 93 -5.61 0.85 -0.19
N ALA A 94 -6.82 0.39 0.13
CA ALA A 94 -7.55 0.83 1.33
C ALA A 94 -6.77 0.49 2.61
N VAL A 95 -6.23 -0.73 2.72
CA VAL A 95 -5.45 -1.16 3.88
C VAL A 95 -4.12 -0.40 3.97
N LEU A 96 -3.42 -0.18 2.85
CA LEU A 96 -2.20 0.63 2.81
C LEU A 96 -2.47 2.09 3.22
N GLY A 97 -3.60 2.65 2.80
CA GLY A 97 -4.06 3.97 3.21
C GLY A 97 -4.40 4.05 4.70
N LEU A 98 -4.94 2.98 5.28
CA LEU A 98 -5.17 2.89 6.73
C LEU A 98 -3.85 2.77 7.53
N LEU A 99 -2.87 2.04 6.98
CA LEU A 99 -1.57 1.81 7.62
C LEU A 99 -0.70 3.06 7.62
N LEU A 100 -0.61 3.75 6.48
CA LEU A 100 0.36 4.83 6.26
C LEU A 100 -0.29 6.21 6.16
N GLY A 101 -1.58 6.29 5.84
CA GLY A 101 -2.31 7.54 5.60
C GLY A 101 -2.29 8.01 4.14
N TRP A 102 -2.97 9.13 3.89
CA TRP A 102 -3.19 9.69 2.55
C TRP A 102 -1.92 10.07 1.78
N ALA A 103 -1.04 10.84 2.40
CA ALA A 103 0.18 11.35 1.78
C ALA A 103 1.10 10.24 1.21
N PRO A 104 1.54 9.24 2.00
CA PRO A 104 2.35 8.15 1.48
C PRO A 104 1.58 7.23 0.52
N LEU A 105 0.25 7.11 0.66
CA LEU A 105 -0.56 6.34 -0.29
C LEU A 105 -0.46 6.86 -1.72
N LEU A 106 -0.50 8.18 -1.92
CA LEU A 106 -0.36 8.78 -3.26
C LEU A 106 0.97 8.40 -3.91
N MET A 107 2.06 8.38 -3.14
CA MET A 107 3.37 7.97 -3.65
C MET A 107 3.42 6.50 -3.98
N ILE A 108 2.82 5.65 -3.13
CA ILE A 108 2.72 4.22 -3.40
C ILE A 108 1.97 3.97 -4.70
N LEU A 109 0.84 4.64 -4.90
CA LEU A 109 0.04 4.54 -6.12
C LEU A 109 0.83 5.00 -7.35
N LEU A 110 1.57 6.12 -7.24
CA LEU A 110 2.40 6.64 -8.32
C LEU A 110 3.52 5.64 -8.68
N MET A 111 4.30 5.19 -7.71
CA MET A 111 5.39 4.23 -7.91
C MET A 111 4.86 2.90 -8.46
N ALA A 112 3.78 2.35 -7.89
CA ALA A 112 3.18 1.11 -8.37
C ALA A 112 2.67 1.24 -9.81
N SER A 113 2.08 2.38 -10.16
CA SER A 113 1.60 2.65 -11.53
C SER A 113 2.75 2.80 -12.52
N LEU A 114 3.86 3.43 -12.12
CA LEU A 114 5.08 3.50 -12.92
C LEU A 114 5.68 2.11 -13.18
N LEU A 115 5.77 1.26 -12.14
CA LEU A 115 6.25 -0.11 -12.27
C LEU A 115 5.33 -0.95 -13.16
N ALA A 116 4.02 -0.81 -12.99
CA ALA A 116 3.02 -1.47 -13.82
C ALA A 116 3.09 -1.03 -15.30
N GLY A 117 3.26 0.27 -15.55
CA GLY A 117 3.44 0.83 -16.89
C GLY A 117 4.73 0.35 -17.54
N LEU A 118 5.84 0.33 -16.81
CA LEU A 118 7.11 -0.20 -17.28
C LEU A 118 6.99 -1.69 -17.62
N HIS A 119 6.33 -2.48 -16.77
CA HIS A 119 6.07 -3.89 -17.04
C HIS A 119 5.27 -4.09 -18.33
N ALA A 120 4.22 -3.28 -18.53
CA ALA A 120 3.40 -3.34 -19.74
C ALA A 120 4.20 -2.98 -21.00
N LEU A 121 5.06 -1.96 -20.96
CA LEU A 121 5.93 -1.57 -22.07
C LEU A 121 6.97 -2.64 -22.39
N LEU A 122 7.60 -3.22 -21.36
CA LEU A 122 8.56 -4.30 -21.53
C LEU A 122 7.89 -5.55 -22.10
N TYR A 123 6.71 -5.90 -21.60
CA TYR A 123 5.91 -7.00 -22.15
C TYR A 123 5.58 -6.77 -23.63
N LEU A 124 5.09 -5.57 -24.00
CA LEU A 124 4.75 -5.24 -25.39
C LEU A 124 5.97 -5.30 -26.31
N ARG A 125 7.14 -4.86 -25.83
CA ARG A 125 8.39 -4.91 -26.61
C ARG A 125 8.88 -6.35 -26.75
N ALA A 126 8.89 -7.11 -25.67
CA ALA A 126 9.36 -8.49 -25.66
C ALA A 126 8.41 -9.43 -26.41
N SER A 127 7.09 -9.19 -26.37
CA SER A 127 6.10 -9.98 -27.12
C SER A 127 6.23 -9.82 -28.64
N ARG A 128 6.91 -8.77 -29.11
CA ARG A 128 7.25 -8.61 -30.54
C ARG A 128 8.38 -9.54 -30.98
N TYR A 129 9.25 -9.96 -30.06
CA TYR A 129 10.42 -10.80 -30.35
C TYR A 129 10.27 -12.24 -29.85
N PHE A 130 9.45 -12.47 -28.82
CA PHE A 130 9.30 -13.77 -28.16
C PHE A 130 7.83 -14.09 -27.89
N ALA A 131 7.44 -15.36 -28.06
CA ALA A 131 6.13 -15.86 -27.64
C ALA A 131 6.08 -15.98 -26.11
N LEU A 132 5.70 -14.90 -25.44
CA LEU A 132 5.58 -14.86 -23.98
C LEU A 132 4.31 -15.59 -23.51
N SER A 133 4.42 -16.31 -22.39
CA SER A 133 3.27 -17.00 -21.80
C SER A 133 2.19 -16.01 -21.36
N ALA A 134 0.93 -16.43 -21.40
CA ALA A 134 -0.22 -15.65 -20.93
C ALA A 134 -0.10 -15.18 -19.47
N ARG A 135 0.77 -15.81 -18.68
CA ARG A 135 1.09 -15.42 -17.30
C ARG A 135 1.80 -14.08 -17.22
N PHE A 136 2.63 -13.71 -18.20
CA PHE A 136 3.32 -12.41 -18.26
C PHE A 136 2.42 -11.27 -18.73
N ARG A 137 1.28 -11.59 -19.33
CA ARG A 137 0.26 -10.60 -19.70
C ARG A 137 -0.47 -10.03 -18.48
N GLN A 138 -0.54 -10.78 -17.37
CA GLN A 138 -1.20 -10.36 -16.15
C GLN A 138 -0.23 -9.54 -15.27
N ILE A 139 -0.51 -8.25 -15.14
CA ILE A 139 0.28 -7.31 -14.35
C ILE A 139 0.04 -7.58 -12.85
N PRO A 140 1.07 -7.94 -12.07
CA PRO A 140 0.96 -8.08 -10.62
C PRO A 140 0.92 -6.72 -9.92
N TYR A 141 -0.22 -6.02 -10.01
CA TYR A 141 -0.34 -4.68 -9.47
C TYR A 141 -0.22 -4.66 -7.94
N ALA A 142 -0.81 -5.63 -7.23
CA ALA A 142 -0.67 -5.75 -5.78
C ALA A 142 0.78 -6.01 -5.33
N ALA A 143 1.58 -6.75 -6.10
CA ALA A 143 3.01 -6.89 -5.82
C ALA A 143 3.75 -5.55 -5.96
N TYR A 144 3.42 -4.74 -6.96
CA TYR A 144 3.99 -3.41 -7.12
C TYR A 144 3.56 -2.44 -6.03
N LEU A 145 2.31 -2.51 -5.57
CA LEU A 145 1.84 -1.78 -4.39
C LEU A 145 2.65 -2.15 -3.15
N GLY A 146 2.85 -3.44 -2.88
CA GLY A 146 3.64 -3.88 -1.72
C GLY A 146 5.11 -3.45 -1.80
N ALA A 147 5.73 -3.56 -2.97
CA ALA A 147 7.12 -3.12 -3.18
C ALA A 147 7.27 -1.60 -3.00
N ALA A 148 6.34 -0.82 -3.57
CA ALA A 148 6.31 0.61 -3.39
C ALA A 148 6.06 1.00 -1.92
N ALA A 149 5.19 0.29 -1.22
CA ALA A 149 4.92 0.52 0.20
C ALA A 149 6.15 0.28 1.08
N LEU A 150 6.91 -0.80 0.84
CA LEU A 150 8.19 -1.06 1.52
C LEU A 150 9.24 0.02 1.21
N SER A 151 9.30 0.48 -0.05
CA SER A 151 10.20 1.55 -0.45
C SER A 151 9.87 2.88 0.24
N VAL A 152 8.59 3.27 0.26
CA VAL A 152 8.12 4.51 0.91
C VAL A 152 8.28 4.43 2.43
N ALA A 153 8.03 3.27 3.03
CA ALA A 153 8.31 3.03 4.44
C ALA A 153 9.80 3.22 4.79
N SER A 154 10.70 2.81 3.89
CA SER A 154 12.14 2.94 4.06
C SER A 154 12.68 4.34 3.75
N MET A 155 11.86 5.24 3.19
CA MET A 155 12.32 6.59 2.84
C MET A 155 12.71 7.38 4.11
N PRO A 156 13.84 8.11 4.06
CA PRO A 156 14.24 9.03 5.12
C PRO A 156 13.24 10.20 5.29
N LEU A 157 13.06 10.65 6.54
CA LEU A 157 12.18 11.79 6.88
C LEU A 157 12.69 13.13 6.33
N ASN A 158 13.99 13.23 6.03
CA ASN A 158 14.61 14.40 5.40
C ASN A 158 14.55 14.37 3.87
N SER A 159 13.90 13.35 3.28
CA SER A 159 13.70 13.33 1.84
C SER A 159 12.80 14.50 1.44
N ALA A 160 13.18 15.21 0.36
CA ALA A 160 12.37 16.29 -0.21
C ALA A 160 10.91 15.85 -0.46
N TRP A 161 10.72 14.56 -0.72
CA TRP A 161 9.42 13.92 -0.89
C TRP A 161 8.60 13.84 0.38
N TYR A 162 9.19 13.42 1.50
CA TYR A 162 8.48 13.41 2.78
C TYR A 162 8.11 14.84 3.17
N SER A 163 9.02 15.80 2.99
CA SER A 163 8.75 17.22 3.24
C SER A 163 7.61 17.76 2.38
N TRP A 164 7.59 17.45 1.07
CA TRP A 164 6.51 17.84 0.16
C TRP A 164 5.18 17.18 0.52
N CYS A 165 5.18 15.90 0.90
CA CYS A 165 3.97 15.20 1.32
C CYS A 165 3.44 15.77 2.65
N SER A 166 4.33 16.06 3.60
CA SER A 166 3.95 16.65 4.89
C SER A 166 3.43 18.09 4.76
N SER A 167 3.90 18.87 3.78
CA SER A 167 3.43 20.25 3.60
C SER A 167 1.95 20.32 3.22
N TRP A 168 1.43 19.30 2.50
CA TRP A 168 0.00 19.18 2.18
C TRP A 168 -0.85 18.90 3.42
N CYS A 169 -0.23 18.39 4.48
CA CYS A 169 -0.86 18.08 5.75
C CYS A 169 -0.88 19.32 6.65
N SER A 170 0.19 20.13 6.60
CA SER A 170 0.35 21.35 7.40
C SER A 170 -0.45 22.55 6.88
N THR A 171 -0.87 22.57 5.62
CA THR A 171 -1.69 23.66 5.06
C THR A 171 -3.17 23.57 5.41
N ALA A 172 -3.60 22.52 6.11
CA ALA A 172 -5.00 22.30 6.50
C ALA A 172 -5.31 22.66 7.97
N SER A 173 -4.38 23.31 8.68
CA SER A 173 -4.57 23.82 10.05
C SER A 173 -4.79 25.33 10.08
#